data_AF-A0A133P179-F1
#
_entry.id   AF-A0A133P179-F1
#
_cell.length_a   1.000
_cell.length_b   1.000
_cell.length_c   1.000
_cell.angle_alpha   90.00
_cell.angle_beta   90.00
_cell.angle_gamma   90.00
#
_symmetry.space_group_name_H-M   'P 1'
#
loop_
_entity.id
_entity.type
_entity.pdbx_description
1 polymer ?
#
loop_
_entity_poly.entity_id
_entity_poly.type
_entity_poly.pdbx_seq_one_letter_code
_entity_poly.pdbx_strand_id
1 'polypeptide(L)'
;MEIMEKLKEKFLESELEFRIGSMNSDKTMALALPYIQARAIQNRLDDVVGFHNWQVSYREISGGFICSLSLCIDGVWITKEDGAGMTDFESIKGGISNAFKRVAASGFGIGRYLYEFKKNWYPVRLQGRNYVFSMEPKLENKGEVKDVTEEKNTNISAKRVIVNFGKYKGSDLLTIYNNDPKYINYLLDKSKDENILNACKELIKKGA
;
A
#
# COMPACT_ATOMS: atom_id res chain seq x y z
N MET A 1 15.08 -22.37 17.28
CA MET A 1 14.66 -20.99 17.62
C MET A 1 15.10 -20.01 16.52
N GLU A 2 16.38 -20.05 16.14
CA GLU A 2 16.99 -19.19 15.10
C GLU A 2 16.27 -19.18 13.73
N ILE A 3 15.88 -20.35 13.19
CA ILE A 3 15.17 -20.42 11.88
C ILE A 3 13.86 -19.62 11.91
N MET A 4 13.06 -19.80 12.96
CA MET A 4 11.76 -19.13 13.06
C MET A 4 11.88 -17.61 13.24
N GLU A 5 12.97 -17.15 13.85
CA GLU A 5 13.28 -15.72 13.98
C GLU A 5 13.70 -15.15 12.62
N LYS A 6 14.64 -15.80 11.92
CA LYS A 6 15.12 -15.42 10.58
C LYS A 6 13.99 -15.37 9.53
N LEU A 7 13.06 -16.31 9.57
CA LEU A 7 11.88 -16.30 8.69
C LEU A 7 10.98 -15.08 8.93
N LYS A 8 10.92 -14.56 10.16
CA LYS A 8 10.06 -13.45 10.56
C LYS A 8 10.73 -12.08 10.50
N GLU A 9 12.04 -12.03 10.26
CA GLU A 9 12.78 -10.79 10.10
C GLU A 9 12.12 -9.88 9.05
N LYS A 10 12.18 -8.57 9.28
CA LYS A 10 11.63 -7.59 8.35
C LYS A 10 12.32 -7.70 6.99
N PHE A 11 11.57 -7.37 5.94
CA PHE A 11 12.14 -7.24 4.60
C PHE A 11 12.74 -5.85 4.45
N LEU A 12 13.68 -5.69 3.51
CA LEU A 12 14.19 -4.37 3.19
C LEU A 12 13.06 -3.50 2.64
N GLU A 13 13.10 -2.19 2.90
CA GLU A 13 12.06 -1.27 2.39
C GLU A 13 11.94 -1.33 0.87
N SER A 14 13.04 -1.59 0.15
CA SER A 14 13.05 -1.76 -1.30
C SER A 14 12.35 -3.03 -1.80
N GLU A 15 12.09 -4.00 -0.93
CA GLU A 15 11.33 -5.22 -1.26
C GLU A 15 9.84 -5.08 -0.95
N LEU A 16 9.44 -3.95 -0.35
CA LEU A 16 8.09 -3.65 0.03
C LEU A 16 7.39 -2.90 -1.10
N GLU A 17 6.20 -3.38 -1.43
CA GLU A 17 5.34 -2.75 -2.41
C GLU A 17 3.98 -2.44 -1.80
N PHE A 18 3.26 -1.53 -2.43
CA PHE A 18 1.91 -1.18 -2.03
C PHE A 18 0.92 -1.44 -3.15
N ARG A 19 -0.17 -2.12 -2.82
CA ARG A 19 -1.31 -2.27 -3.71
C ARG A 19 -2.51 -1.48 -3.21
N ILE A 20 -3.36 -1.13 -4.15
CA ILE A 20 -4.65 -0.50 -3.88
C ILE A 20 -5.57 -1.50 -3.19
N GLY A 21 -6.04 -1.14 -2.00
CA GLY A 21 -7.12 -1.81 -1.29
C GLY A 21 -8.47 -1.17 -1.63
N SER A 22 -9.34 -1.07 -0.62
CA SER A 22 -10.63 -0.38 -0.77
C SER A 22 -10.43 1.08 -1.20
N MET A 23 -11.26 1.52 -2.13
CA MET A 23 -11.37 2.92 -2.54
C MET A 23 -12.55 3.58 -1.84
N ASN A 24 -12.50 4.90 -1.70
CA ASN A 24 -13.65 5.69 -1.28
C ASN A 24 -14.68 5.80 -2.42
N SER A 25 -15.88 6.30 -2.11
CA SER A 25 -17.01 6.34 -3.03
C SER A 25 -16.74 7.12 -4.32
N ASP A 26 -16.00 8.23 -4.23
CA ASP A 26 -15.64 9.08 -5.37
C ASP A 26 -14.36 8.62 -6.11
N LYS A 27 -13.71 7.55 -5.64
CA LYS A 27 -12.48 6.96 -6.20
C LYS A 27 -11.30 7.92 -6.29
N THR A 28 -11.20 8.87 -5.36
CA THR A 28 -10.06 9.79 -5.24
C THR A 28 -9.00 9.30 -4.25
N MET A 29 -9.36 8.41 -3.32
CA MET A 29 -8.48 7.87 -2.29
C MET A 29 -8.59 6.34 -2.24
N ALA A 30 -7.47 5.68 -1.91
CA ALA A 30 -7.44 4.25 -1.66
C ALA A 30 -6.62 3.91 -0.41
N LEU A 31 -6.98 2.82 0.26
CA LEU A 31 -6.12 2.21 1.27
C LEU A 31 -4.85 1.66 0.61
N ALA A 32 -3.69 2.06 1.11
CA ALA A 32 -2.43 1.44 0.75
C ALA A 32 -2.20 0.18 1.58
N LEU A 33 -2.11 -0.97 0.90
CA LEU A 33 -1.88 -2.26 1.52
C LEU A 33 -0.44 -2.70 1.22
N PRO A 34 0.46 -2.71 2.21
CA PRO A 34 1.82 -3.17 2.01
C PRO A 34 1.83 -4.68 1.76
N TYR A 35 2.68 -5.13 0.87
CA TYR A 35 2.93 -6.53 0.59
C TYR A 35 4.37 -6.74 0.08
N ILE A 36 4.83 -7.99 0.12
CA ILE A 36 6.07 -8.43 -0.49
C ILE A 36 5.77 -9.32 -1.69
N GLN A 37 6.65 -9.31 -2.68
CA GLN A 37 6.55 -10.20 -3.83
C GLN A 37 6.81 -11.66 -3.42
N ALA A 38 6.22 -12.60 -4.17
CA ALA A 38 6.47 -14.03 -3.95
C ALA A 38 7.95 -14.38 -4.06
N ARG A 39 8.70 -13.69 -4.93
CA ARG A 39 10.15 -13.91 -5.10
C ARG A 39 10.95 -13.58 -3.83
N ALA A 40 10.61 -12.49 -3.12
CA ALA A 40 11.27 -12.14 -1.88
C ALA A 40 11.09 -13.22 -0.81
N ILE A 41 9.90 -13.82 -0.74
CA ILE A 41 9.62 -14.96 0.14
C ILE A 41 10.44 -16.19 -0.26
N GLN A 42 10.51 -16.51 -1.56
CA GLN A 42 11.30 -17.65 -2.06
C GLN A 42 12.78 -17.49 -1.71
N ASN A 43 13.35 -16.31 -1.96
CA ASN A 43 14.73 -16.02 -1.61
C ASN A 43 14.96 -16.18 -0.09
N ARG A 44 14.04 -15.66 0.75
CA ARG A 44 14.11 -15.86 2.21
C ARG A 44 14.09 -17.33 2.60
N LEU A 45 13.26 -18.14 1.95
CA LEU A 45 13.20 -19.59 2.20
C LEU A 45 14.52 -20.27 1.81
N ASP A 46 15.06 -19.95 0.64
CA ASP A 46 16.35 -20.45 0.18
C ASP A 46 17.49 -20.06 1.13
N ASP A 47 17.52 -18.81 1.60
CA ASP A 47 18.56 -18.28 2.48
C ASP A 47 18.50 -18.88 3.89
N VAL A 48 17.28 -19.10 4.42
CA VAL A 48 17.09 -19.47 5.83
C VAL A 48 17.07 -20.98 6.05
N VAL A 49 16.38 -21.74 5.18
CA VAL A 49 16.28 -23.19 5.32
C VAL A 49 17.06 -23.94 4.25
N GLY A 50 17.40 -23.31 3.12
CA GLY A 50 18.07 -23.97 2.01
C GLY A 50 17.09 -24.56 0.99
N PHE A 51 17.50 -24.56 -0.28
CA PHE A 51 16.69 -24.97 -1.43
C PHE A 51 16.01 -26.35 -1.28
N HIS A 52 16.67 -27.32 -0.65
CA HIS A 52 16.13 -28.67 -0.46
C HIS A 52 15.16 -28.83 0.72
N ASN A 53 15.05 -27.80 1.57
CA ASN A 53 14.33 -27.88 2.84
C ASN A 53 13.02 -27.08 2.85
N TRP A 54 12.53 -26.69 1.67
CA TRP A 54 11.17 -26.20 1.52
C TRP A 54 10.55 -26.71 0.22
N GLN A 55 9.23 -26.86 0.25
CA GLN A 55 8.46 -27.23 -0.94
C GLN A 55 7.09 -26.58 -0.88
N VAL A 56 6.53 -26.35 -2.06
CA VAL A 56 5.20 -25.77 -2.21
C VAL A 56 4.37 -26.60 -3.17
N SER A 57 3.10 -26.82 -2.83
CA SER A 57 2.12 -27.45 -3.71
C SER A 57 0.82 -26.64 -3.69
N TYR A 58 0.02 -26.81 -4.75
CA TYR A 58 -1.21 -26.08 -4.95
C TYR A 58 -2.34 -27.03 -5.29
N ARG A 59 -3.50 -26.76 -4.70
CA ARG A 59 -4.76 -27.45 -5.00
C ARG A 59 -5.78 -26.43 -5.45
N GLU A 60 -6.32 -26.62 -6.65
CA GLU A 60 -7.45 -25.83 -7.12
C GLU A 60 -8.70 -26.16 -6.31
N ILE A 61 -9.46 -25.13 -5.97
CA ILE A 61 -10.79 -25.22 -5.35
C ILE A 61 -11.75 -24.33 -6.15
N SER A 62 -13.05 -24.49 -5.93
CA SER A 62 -14.05 -23.64 -6.60
C SER A 62 -13.76 -22.16 -6.32
N GLY A 63 -13.35 -21.43 -7.36
CA GLY A 63 -13.05 -20.00 -7.30
C GLY A 63 -11.70 -19.61 -6.70
N GLY A 64 -10.75 -20.53 -6.53
CA GLY A 64 -9.44 -20.18 -5.96
C GLY A 64 -8.45 -21.34 -5.82
N PHE A 65 -7.44 -21.12 -4.98
CA PHE A 65 -6.36 -22.08 -4.73
C PHE A 65 -6.07 -22.19 -3.23
N ILE A 66 -5.83 -23.42 -2.77
CA ILE A 66 -5.14 -23.69 -1.51
C ILE A 66 -3.66 -23.89 -1.83
N CYS A 67 -2.79 -23.20 -1.09
CA CYS A 67 -1.36 -23.38 -1.13
C CYS A 67 -0.92 -24.14 0.12
N SER A 68 -0.20 -25.24 -0.07
CA SER A 68 0.46 -25.99 1.01
C SER A 68 1.94 -25.68 0.96
N LEU A 69 2.48 -25.07 2.01
CA LEU A 69 3.91 -24.77 2.16
C LEU A 69 4.48 -25.66 3.25
N SER A 70 5.50 -26.44 2.91
CA SER A 70 6.19 -27.34 3.83
C SER A 70 7.63 -26.90 4.02
N LEU A 71 8.09 -26.82 5.27
CA LEU A 71 9.49 -26.60 5.63
C LEU A 71 10.04 -27.83 6.37
N CYS A 72 11.27 -28.24 6.06
CA CYS A 72 12.02 -29.24 6.82
C CYS A 72 12.82 -28.51 7.90
N ILE A 73 12.45 -28.72 9.17
CA ILE A 73 13.12 -28.11 10.33
C ILE A 73 13.56 -29.26 11.23
N ASP A 74 14.86 -29.32 11.53
CA ASP A 74 15.48 -30.38 12.35
C ASP A 74 15.15 -31.80 11.83
N GLY A 75 15.09 -31.96 10.49
CA GLY A 75 14.76 -33.22 9.83
C GLY A 75 13.27 -33.57 9.79
N VAL A 76 12.39 -32.70 10.31
CA VAL A 76 10.94 -32.91 10.34
C VAL A 76 10.24 -31.96 9.37
N TRP A 77 9.40 -32.52 8.51
CA TRP A 77 8.55 -31.74 7.61
C TRP A 77 7.33 -31.20 8.33
N ILE A 78 7.17 -29.88 8.31
CA ILE A 78 6.02 -29.16 8.85
C ILE A 78 5.29 -28.50 7.69
N THR A 79 4.03 -28.89 7.46
CA THR A 79 3.18 -28.32 6.43
C THR A 79 2.15 -27.37 7.03
N LYS A 80 1.94 -26.22 6.40
CA LYS A 80 0.85 -25.28 6.68
C LYS A 80 0.11 -24.97 5.38
N GLU A 81 -1.16 -24.63 5.50
CA GLU A 81 -2.02 -24.32 4.35
C GLU A 81 -2.76 -23.00 4.55
N ASP A 82 -2.94 -22.25 3.47
CA ASP A 82 -3.84 -21.08 3.39
C ASP A 82 -4.32 -20.95 1.94
N GLY A 83 -5.39 -20.20 1.71
CA GLY A 83 -6.03 -20.08 0.42
C GLY A 83 -6.23 -18.65 -0.04
N ALA A 84 -6.37 -18.48 -1.35
CA ALA A 84 -6.83 -17.22 -1.94
C ALA A 84 -7.80 -17.50 -3.08
N GLY A 85 -8.79 -16.61 -3.21
CA GLY A 85 -9.65 -16.60 -4.39
C GLY A 85 -8.90 -16.20 -5.66
N MET A 86 -9.53 -16.47 -6.79
CA MET A 86 -9.18 -15.89 -8.07
C MET A 86 -9.17 -14.36 -8.01
N THR A 87 -8.42 -13.74 -8.90
CA THR A 87 -8.27 -12.29 -8.96
C THR A 87 -8.85 -11.72 -10.26
N ASP A 88 -9.23 -10.46 -10.27
CA ASP A 88 -9.74 -9.82 -11.49
C ASP A 88 -8.62 -9.58 -12.54
N PHE A 89 -7.35 -9.61 -12.10
CA PHE A 89 -6.17 -9.37 -12.93
C PHE A 89 -5.24 -10.59 -12.93
N GLU A 90 -4.95 -11.17 -14.12
CA GLU A 90 -4.22 -12.44 -14.25
C GLU A 90 -4.77 -13.55 -13.32
N SER A 91 -6.08 -13.74 -13.38
CA SER A 91 -6.91 -14.50 -12.42
C SER A 91 -6.25 -15.71 -11.75
N ILE A 92 -5.73 -16.65 -12.55
CA ILE A 92 -5.08 -17.88 -12.06
C ILE A 92 -3.75 -17.55 -11.34
N LYS A 93 -2.86 -16.80 -11.98
CA LYS A 93 -1.53 -16.47 -11.43
C LYS A 93 -1.64 -15.62 -10.15
N GLY A 94 -2.57 -14.66 -10.14
CA GLY A 94 -2.85 -13.82 -8.98
C GLY A 94 -3.38 -14.63 -7.81
N GLY A 95 -4.28 -15.58 -8.05
CA GLY A 95 -4.80 -16.50 -7.03
C GLY A 95 -3.70 -17.36 -6.40
N ILE A 96 -2.90 -18.04 -7.23
CA ILE A 96 -1.76 -18.87 -6.79
C ILE A 96 -0.75 -18.04 -5.96
N SER A 97 -0.36 -16.88 -6.47
CA SER A 97 0.63 -16.00 -5.80
C SER A 97 0.09 -15.47 -4.47
N ASN A 98 -1.20 -15.13 -4.41
CA ASN A 98 -1.82 -14.67 -3.17
C ASN A 98 -1.94 -15.80 -2.14
N ALA A 99 -2.29 -17.02 -2.56
CA ALA A 99 -2.34 -18.18 -1.66
C ALA A 99 -0.95 -18.47 -1.05
N PHE A 100 0.11 -18.42 -1.86
CA PHE A 100 1.49 -18.57 -1.41
C PHE A 100 1.90 -17.50 -0.39
N LYS A 101 1.69 -16.21 -0.71
CA LYS A 101 2.01 -15.10 0.20
C LYS A 101 1.24 -15.21 1.53
N ARG A 102 -0.02 -15.68 1.47
CA ARG A 102 -0.86 -15.86 2.66
C ARG A 102 -0.33 -16.97 3.55
N VAL A 103 -0.05 -18.17 3.02
CA VAL A 103 0.46 -19.28 3.83
C VAL A 103 1.85 -19.00 4.40
N ALA A 104 2.71 -18.29 3.67
CA ALA A 104 4.00 -17.83 4.19
C ALA A 104 3.82 -16.93 5.43
N ALA A 105 2.88 -15.98 5.36
CA ALA A 105 2.56 -15.09 6.47
C ALA A 105 1.83 -15.81 7.61
N SER A 106 0.73 -16.52 7.36
CA SER A 106 -0.12 -17.14 8.38
C SER A 106 0.46 -18.43 8.96
N GLY A 107 1.20 -19.21 8.17
CA GLY A 107 1.83 -20.46 8.58
C GLY A 107 3.17 -20.26 9.27
N PHE A 108 4.08 -19.48 8.67
CA PHE A 108 5.48 -19.37 9.10
C PHE A 108 5.90 -17.98 9.58
N GLY A 109 5.05 -16.97 9.39
CA GLY A 109 5.28 -15.61 9.90
C GLY A 109 6.04 -14.70 8.93
N ILE A 110 6.38 -15.18 7.74
CA ILE A 110 7.12 -14.43 6.73
C ILE A 110 6.26 -13.27 6.23
N GLY A 111 6.70 -12.03 6.48
CA GLY A 111 5.92 -10.84 6.13
C GLY A 111 4.66 -10.60 6.96
N ARG A 112 4.40 -11.37 8.03
CA ARG A 112 3.22 -11.21 8.89
C ARG A 112 3.16 -9.83 9.54
N TYR A 113 4.31 -9.27 9.90
CA TYR A 113 4.43 -7.94 10.50
C TYR A 113 3.82 -6.83 9.62
N LEU A 114 3.68 -7.04 8.30
CA LEU A 114 3.02 -6.08 7.40
C LEU A 114 1.55 -5.82 7.76
N TYR A 115 0.88 -6.76 8.42
CA TYR A 115 -0.49 -6.62 8.90
C TYR A 115 -0.59 -5.78 10.20
N GLU A 116 0.54 -5.51 10.83
CA GLU A 116 0.64 -4.74 12.08
C GLU A 116 0.75 -3.24 11.83
N PHE A 117 1.04 -2.80 10.59
CA PHE A 117 1.10 -1.37 10.26
C PHE A 117 -0.28 -0.74 10.10
N LYS A 118 -0.30 0.58 10.22
CA LYS A 118 -1.48 1.41 10.00
C LYS A 118 -1.84 1.38 8.51
N LYS A 119 -3.12 1.11 8.22
CA LYS A 119 -3.65 1.20 6.85
C LYS A 119 -4.01 2.66 6.58
N ASN A 120 -3.17 3.35 5.83
CA ASN A 120 -3.35 4.75 5.50
C ASN A 120 -4.05 4.92 4.14
N TRP A 121 -4.84 5.98 4.03
CA TRP A 121 -5.46 6.40 2.78
C TRP A 121 -4.51 7.28 2.00
N TYR A 122 -4.34 6.98 0.71
CA TYR A 122 -3.50 7.74 -0.21
C TYR A 122 -4.30 8.18 -1.44
N PRO A 123 -4.00 9.37 -2.00
CA PRO A 123 -4.63 9.83 -3.22
C PRO A 123 -4.27 8.90 -4.37
N VAL A 124 -5.25 8.60 -5.21
CA VAL A 124 -5.11 7.78 -6.40
C VAL A 124 -5.56 8.54 -7.64
N ARG A 125 -5.08 8.09 -8.80
CA ARG A 125 -5.52 8.58 -10.11
C ARG A 125 -5.72 7.41 -11.06
N LEU A 126 -6.60 7.60 -12.03
CA LEU A 126 -6.79 6.64 -13.11
C LEU A 126 -5.58 6.70 -14.06
N GLN A 127 -4.97 5.54 -14.32
CA GLN A 127 -3.92 5.34 -15.30
C GLN A 127 -4.31 4.16 -16.20
N GLY A 128 -4.74 4.48 -17.43
CA GLY A 128 -5.34 3.50 -18.33
C GLY A 128 -6.66 2.97 -17.76
N ARG A 129 -6.73 1.65 -17.50
CA ARG A 129 -7.91 1.00 -16.90
C ARG A 129 -7.80 0.77 -15.38
N ASN A 130 -6.63 1.06 -14.80
CA ASN A 130 -6.32 0.79 -13.41
C ASN A 130 -6.12 2.09 -12.62
N TYR A 131 -6.22 2.01 -11.30
CA TYR A 131 -5.84 3.11 -10.42
C TYR A 131 -4.39 2.92 -9.97
N VAL A 132 -3.69 4.03 -9.78
CA VAL A 132 -2.35 4.06 -9.17
C VAL A 132 -2.30 5.14 -8.10
N PHE A 133 -1.42 4.97 -7.12
CA PHE A 133 -1.18 6.03 -6.14
C PHE A 133 -0.56 7.24 -6.82
N SER A 134 -1.10 8.42 -6.53
CA SER A 134 -0.57 9.70 -7.02
C SER A 134 0.64 10.16 -6.21
N MET A 135 0.88 9.53 -5.05
CA MET A 135 2.05 9.74 -4.20
C MET A 135 2.52 8.40 -3.64
N GLU A 136 3.81 8.28 -3.36
CA GLU A 136 4.40 7.05 -2.82
C GLU A 136 3.90 6.77 -1.39
N PRO A 137 3.28 5.60 -1.13
CA PRO A 137 2.88 5.22 0.21
C PRO A 137 4.06 4.93 1.13
N LYS A 138 3.85 5.08 2.44
CA LYS A 138 4.85 4.81 3.48
C LYS A 138 4.28 3.89 4.55
N LEU A 139 5.14 3.06 5.12
CA LEU A 139 4.80 2.26 6.29
C LEU A 139 4.79 3.15 7.54
N GLU A 140 3.67 3.16 8.26
CA GLU A 140 3.55 3.87 9.54
C GLU A 140 3.10 2.87 10.62
N ASN A 141 3.81 2.86 11.76
CA ASN A 141 3.49 1.96 12.88
C ASN A 141 2.14 2.34 13.50
N LYS A 142 1.35 1.36 13.98
CA LYS A 142 0.05 1.61 14.64
C LYS A 142 0.15 2.47 15.91
N GLY A 143 1.34 2.58 16.50
CA GLY A 143 1.62 3.31 17.76
C GLY A 143 2.40 4.61 17.61
N GLU A 144 2.75 5.04 16.39
CA GLU A 144 3.25 6.41 16.19
C GLU A 144 2.07 7.37 16.34
N VAL A 145 1.81 7.77 17.58
CA VAL A 145 1.34 9.12 17.85
C VAL A 145 2.47 10.00 17.30
N LYS A 146 2.25 10.63 16.15
CA LYS A 146 3.01 11.84 15.87
C LYS A 146 2.65 12.75 17.02
N ASP A 147 3.57 12.94 17.96
CA ASP A 147 3.56 14.10 18.81
C ASP A 147 3.49 15.27 17.84
N VAL A 148 2.28 15.79 17.69
CA VAL A 148 2.05 17.06 17.03
C VAL A 148 2.53 18.08 18.06
N THR A 149 3.85 18.17 18.25
CA THR A 149 4.44 19.46 18.59
C THR A 149 4.05 20.35 17.42
N GLU A 150 3.08 21.22 17.68
CA GLU A 150 2.47 22.16 16.77
C GLU A 150 3.50 23.10 16.16
N GLU A 151 4.28 22.63 15.20
CA GLU A 151 4.67 23.50 14.10
C GLU A 151 3.57 23.41 13.06
N LYS A 152 2.71 24.44 13.04
CA LYS A 152 1.66 24.67 12.04
C LYS A 152 2.28 24.77 10.63
N ASN A 153 2.66 23.63 10.06
CA ASN A 153 3.09 23.50 8.67
C ASN A 153 1.86 23.41 7.75
N THR A 154 1.18 24.55 7.62
CA THR A 154 0.05 24.82 6.71
C THR A 154 0.34 24.46 5.24
N ASN A 155 1.61 24.32 4.85
CA ASN A 155 2.04 23.87 3.51
C ASN A 155 1.64 22.40 3.22
N ILE A 156 1.50 21.56 4.25
CA ILE A 156 1.06 20.15 4.09
C ILE A 156 -0.45 20.06 3.86
N SER A 157 -1.22 20.98 4.44
CA SER A 157 -2.69 21.02 4.27
C SER A 157 -3.04 21.37 2.82
N ALA A 158 -2.45 22.42 2.25
CA ALA A 158 -2.68 22.82 0.87
C ALA A 158 -2.23 21.76 -0.16
N LYS A 159 -1.13 21.02 0.12
CA LYS A 159 -0.65 19.91 -0.73
C LYS A 159 -1.60 18.70 -0.76
N ARG A 160 -2.52 18.58 0.21
CA ARG A 160 -3.51 17.50 0.28
C ARG A 160 -4.87 17.87 -0.29
N VAL A 161 -5.12 19.14 -0.57
CA VAL A 161 -6.39 19.58 -1.18
C VAL A 161 -6.29 19.41 -2.68
N ILE A 162 -6.95 18.37 -3.19
CA ILE A 162 -7.05 18.08 -4.62
C ILE A 162 -8.23 18.86 -5.20
N VAL A 163 -7.99 19.57 -6.30
CA VAL A 163 -9.05 20.27 -7.03
C VAL A 163 -9.83 19.25 -7.85
N ASN A 164 -11.15 19.19 -7.66
CA ASN A 164 -12.01 18.18 -8.30
C ASN A 164 -12.71 18.65 -9.58
N PHE A 165 -12.45 19.88 -10.04
CA PHE A 165 -13.11 20.49 -11.20
C PHE A 165 -12.21 21.47 -11.96
N GLY A 166 -12.60 21.81 -13.19
CA GLY A 166 -11.90 22.77 -14.03
C GLY A 166 -10.57 22.26 -14.60
N LYS A 167 -9.72 23.19 -15.05
CA LYS A 167 -8.48 22.94 -15.81
C LYS A 167 -7.48 22.02 -15.09
N TYR A 168 -7.40 22.11 -13.76
CA TYR A 168 -6.45 21.37 -12.93
C TYR A 168 -7.11 20.25 -12.11
N LYS A 169 -8.19 19.66 -12.61
CA LYS A 169 -8.86 18.53 -11.96
C LYS A 169 -7.87 17.40 -11.67
N GLY A 170 -7.80 16.95 -10.42
CA GLY A 170 -6.89 15.92 -9.93
C GLY A 170 -5.51 16.40 -9.48
N SER A 171 -5.22 17.71 -9.55
CA SER A 171 -3.98 18.30 -9.06
C SER A 171 -4.17 18.90 -7.66
N ASP A 172 -3.10 18.92 -6.85
CA ASP A 172 -3.12 19.59 -5.55
C ASP A 172 -2.95 21.11 -5.66
N LEU A 173 -3.52 21.85 -4.70
CA LEU A 173 -3.52 23.31 -4.70
C LEU A 173 -2.12 23.93 -4.67
N LEU A 174 -1.14 23.29 -4.03
CA LEU A 174 0.23 23.81 -3.97
C LEU A 174 0.91 23.71 -5.34
N THR A 175 0.73 22.58 -6.03
CA THR A 175 1.19 22.41 -7.41
C THR A 175 0.54 23.41 -8.36
N ILE A 176 -0.75 23.69 -8.19
CA ILE A 176 -1.45 24.71 -8.99
C ILE A 176 -0.91 26.11 -8.68
N TYR A 177 -0.72 26.46 -7.40
CA TYR A 177 -0.18 27.76 -7.00
C TYR A 177 1.20 28.02 -7.59
N ASN A 178 2.09 27.02 -7.60
CA ASN A 178 3.44 27.18 -8.14
C ASN A 178 3.48 27.29 -9.67
N ASN A 179 2.57 26.61 -10.38
CA ASN A 179 2.56 26.57 -11.84
C ASN A 179 1.70 27.68 -12.48
N ASP A 180 0.59 28.05 -11.83
CA ASP A 180 -0.38 29.02 -12.33
C ASP A 180 -1.06 29.75 -11.15
N PRO A 181 -0.36 30.70 -10.50
CA PRO A 181 -0.89 31.43 -9.35
C PRO A 181 -2.23 32.14 -9.64
N LYS A 182 -2.45 32.55 -10.90
CA LYS A 182 -3.69 33.23 -11.32
C LYS A 182 -4.91 32.31 -11.21
N TYR A 183 -4.71 31.00 -11.35
CA TYR A 183 -5.79 30.03 -11.21
C TYR A 183 -6.29 29.91 -9.76
N ILE A 184 -5.47 30.25 -8.76
CA ILE A 184 -5.88 30.27 -7.36
C ILE A 184 -6.92 31.37 -7.12
N ASN A 185 -6.78 32.53 -7.77
CA ASN A 185 -7.79 33.59 -7.75
C ASN A 185 -9.09 33.15 -8.43
N TYR A 186 -9.00 32.40 -9.53
CA TYR A 186 -10.18 31.81 -10.17
C TYR A 186 -10.90 30.81 -9.24
N LEU A 187 -10.15 29.99 -8.49
CA LEU A 187 -10.72 29.07 -7.52
C LEU A 187 -11.41 29.79 -6.36
N LEU A 188 -10.88 30.94 -5.91
CA LEU A 188 -11.54 31.77 -4.89
C LEU A 188 -12.89 32.35 -5.34
N ASP A 189 -13.02 32.68 -6.62
CA ASP A 189 -14.27 33.25 -7.17
C ASP A 189 -15.29 32.18 -7.54
N LYS A 190 -14.84 31.03 -8.07
CA LYS A 190 -15.73 30.02 -8.66
C LYS A 190 -15.95 28.76 -7.80
N SER A 191 -15.09 28.49 -6.82
CA SER A 191 -15.27 27.31 -5.96
C SER A 191 -16.42 27.52 -4.97
N LYS A 192 -17.25 26.49 -4.82
CA LYS A 192 -18.24 26.39 -3.74
C LYS A 192 -17.76 25.53 -2.56
N ASP A 193 -16.59 24.90 -2.70
CA ASP A 193 -16.01 24.04 -1.69
C ASP A 193 -15.25 24.88 -0.66
N GLU A 194 -15.75 24.92 0.58
CA GLU A 194 -15.16 25.67 1.68
C GLU A 194 -13.71 25.24 1.98
N ASN A 195 -13.36 23.96 1.77
CA ASN A 195 -11.99 23.49 1.98
C ASN A 195 -11.04 24.08 0.94
N ILE A 196 -11.46 24.12 -0.32
CA ILE A 196 -10.67 24.74 -1.41
C ILE A 196 -10.55 26.25 -1.16
N LEU A 197 -11.63 26.92 -0.80
CA LEU A 197 -11.64 28.36 -0.53
C LEU A 197 -10.71 28.73 0.64
N ASN A 198 -10.79 28.01 1.75
CA ASN A 198 -9.95 28.26 2.93
C ASN A 198 -8.48 27.98 2.62
N ALA A 199 -8.17 26.89 1.91
CA ALA A 199 -6.81 26.57 1.50
C ALA A 199 -6.22 27.61 0.53
N CYS A 200 -7.02 28.12 -0.42
CA CYS A 200 -6.58 29.18 -1.33
C CYS A 200 -6.30 30.50 -0.58
N LYS A 201 -7.14 30.89 0.39
CA LYS A 201 -6.91 32.08 1.22
C LYS A 201 -5.61 31.98 2.03
N GLU A 202 -5.32 30.82 2.59
CA GLU A 202 -4.08 30.57 3.34
C GLU A 202 -2.83 30.58 2.44
N LEU A 203 -2.92 30.06 1.20
CA LEU A 203 -1.84 30.13 0.23
C LEU A 203 -1.50 31.58 -0.16
N ILE A 204 -2.51 32.43 -0.37
CA ILE A 204 -2.29 33.84 -0.73
C ILE A 204 -1.70 34.64 0.42
N LYS A 205 -2.17 34.46 1.65
CA LYS A 205 -1.65 35.18 2.84
C LYS A 205 -0.16 34.97 3.10
N LYS A 206 0.43 33.89 2.59
CA LYS A 206 1.84 33.54 2.79
C LYS A 206 2.76 33.96 1.64
N GLY A 207 2.20 34.25 0.47
CA GLY A 207 2.96 34.67 -0.71
C GLY A 207 2.96 36.19 -0.95
N ALA A 208 2.34 36.96 -0.05
CA ALA A 208 2.30 38.43 -0.05
C ALA A 208 3.30 39.02 0.95
#